data_AF-A0A6N8IJ34-F1
#
_entry.id   AF-A0A6N8IJ34-F1
#
_cell.length_a   1.000
_cell.length_b   1.000
_cell.length_c   1.000
_cell.angle_alpha   90.00
_cell.angle_beta   90.00
_cell.angle_gamma   90.00
#
_symmetry.space_group_name_H-M   'P 1'
#
loop_
_entity.id
_entity.type
_entity.pdbx_description
1 polymer ?
#
loop_
_entity_poly.entity_id
_entity_poly.type
_entity_poly.pdbx_seq_one_letter_code
_entity_poly.pdbx_strand_id
1 'polypeptide(L)'
;MGDFSERVFAVVRQVPHGKVASYGQVARLIGAPRSARYVGYALHANPDPGAEVNHIPCHRIVFKDGGLCRGYAFGGPDVQREMLEEEGVTFSDDEHVDMGACQWDGRLDSDGGDGNVPLAPPPDFDWERELGD
;
A
#
# COMPACT_ATOMS: atom_id res chain seq x y z
N MET A 1 -20.05 4.19 -4.87
CA MET A 1 -18.60 4.10 -5.15
C MET A 1 -17.83 4.00 -3.83
N GLY A 2 -18.24 3.28 -2.79
CA GLY A 2 -19.18 2.16 -2.64
C GLY A 2 -18.38 0.90 -2.26
N ASP A 3 -18.12 0.71 -0.96
CA ASP A 3 -17.46 -0.44 -0.30
C ASP A 3 -16.03 -0.81 -0.77
N PHE A 4 -15.76 -0.91 -2.07
CA PHE A 4 -14.43 -1.27 -2.60
C PHE A 4 -13.37 -0.21 -2.29
N SER A 5 -13.61 1.06 -2.68
CA SER A 5 -12.64 2.14 -2.46
C SER A 5 -12.42 2.39 -0.97
N GLU A 6 -13.47 2.28 -0.16
CA GLU A 6 -13.39 2.40 1.30
C GLU A 6 -12.51 1.30 1.90
N ARG A 7 -12.66 0.04 1.45
CA ARG A 7 -11.76 -1.05 1.84
C ARG A 7 -10.32 -0.84 1.37
N VAL A 8 -10.11 -0.34 0.15
CA VAL A 8 -8.77 0.04 -0.34
C VAL A 8 -8.15 1.08 0.60
N PHE A 9 -8.85 2.17 0.87
CA PHE A 9 -8.35 3.24 1.74
C PHE A 9 -8.09 2.74 3.16
N ALA A 10 -8.96 1.89 3.71
CA ALA A 10 -8.77 1.29 5.03
C ALA A 10 -7.48 0.45 5.10
N VAL A 11 -7.16 -0.32 4.06
CA VAL A 11 -5.89 -1.08 4.00
C VAL A 11 -4.69 -0.15 3.80
N VAL A 12 -4.78 0.84 2.91
CA VAL A 12 -3.65 1.75 2.65
C VAL A 12 -3.28 2.58 3.89
N ARG A 13 -4.25 2.98 4.71
CA ARG A 13 -4.00 3.66 6.00
C ARG A 13 -3.20 2.82 7.00
N GLN A 14 -3.17 1.50 6.83
CA GLN A 14 -2.46 0.58 7.72
C GLN A 14 -1.02 0.32 7.30
N VAL A 15 -0.62 0.72 6.09
CA VAL A 15 0.78 0.55 5.64
C VAL A 15 1.67 1.42 6.52
N PRO A 16 2.61 0.85 7.31
CA PRO A 16 3.40 1.63 8.25
C PRO A 16 4.32 2.64 7.57
N HIS A 17 4.73 3.66 8.32
CA HIS A 17 5.77 4.58 7.91
C HIS A 17 7.08 3.81 7.61
N GLY A 18 7.73 4.12 6.49
CA GLY A 18 8.95 3.43 6.06
C GLY A 18 8.71 2.04 5.45
N LYS A 19 7.44 1.67 5.23
CA LYS A 19 7.03 0.44 4.53
C LYS A 19 6.19 0.75 3.30
N VAL A 20 6.21 -0.16 2.34
CA VAL A 20 5.44 -0.08 1.10
C VAL A 20 4.60 -1.33 0.87
N ALA A 21 3.52 -1.22 0.11
CA ALA A 21 2.76 -2.36 -0.36
C ALA A 21 2.54 -2.27 -1.87
N SER A 22 2.41 -3.43 -2.53
CA SER A 22 2.06 -3.42 -3.95
C SER A 22 0.55 -3.26 -4.16
N TYR A 23 0.13 -2.73 -5.31
CA TYR A 23 -1.29 -2.71 -5.69
C TYR A 23 -1.94 -4.10 -5.63
N GLY A 24 -1.20 -5.15 -6.00
CA GLY A 24 -1.67 -6.54 -5.92
C GLY A 24 -1.84 -7.02 -4.50
N GLN A 25 -0.93 -6.65 -3.60
CA GLN A 25 -1.02 -6.95 -2.17
C GLN A 25 -2.25 -6.30 -1.54
N VAL A 26 -2.49 -5.02 -1.81
CA VAL A 26 -3.71 -4.32 -1.36
C VAL A 26 -4.97 -5.02 -1.88
N ALA A 27 -4.99 -5.40 -3.16
CA ALA A 27 -6.13 -6.10 -3.76
C ALA A 27 -6.41 -7.46 -3.09
N ARG A 28 -5.36 -8.19 -2.69
CA ARG A 28 -5.49 -9.44 -1.93
C ARG A 28 -6.04 -9.20 -0.52
N LEU A 29 -5.48 -8.21 0.18
CA LEU A 29 -5.87 -7.86 1.55
C LEU A 29 -7.35 -7.47 1.67
N ILE A 30 -7.91 -6.78 0.67
CA ILE A 30 -9.33 -6.44 0.65
C ILE A 30 -10.25 -7.59 0.18
N GLY A 31 -9.70 -8.78 -0.08
CA GLY A 31 -10.44 -9.95 -0.57
C GLY A 31 -10.86 -9.86 -2.05
N ALA A 32 -10.17 -9.04 -2.85
CA ALA A 32 -10.44 -8.87 -4.29
C ALA A 32 -9.18 -9.19 -5.14
N PRO A 33 -8.68 -10.44 -5.11
CA PRO A 33 -7.49 -10.81 -5.88
C PRO A 33 -7.69 -10.53 -7.38
N ARG A 34 -6.61 -10.12 -8.05
CA ARG A 34 -6.59 -9.68 -9.47
C ARG A 34 -7.23 -8.32 -9.75
N SER A 35 -7.61 -7.56 -8.73
CA SER A 35 -8.16 -6.20 -8.86
C SER A 35 -7.12 -5.08 -8.70
N ALA A 36 -5.82 -5.35 -8.87
CA ALA A 36 -4.74 -4.36 -8.70
C ALA A 36 -4.97 -3.08 -9.50
N ARG A 37 -5.45 -3.20 -10.75
CA ARG A 37 -5.79 -2.04 -11.59
C ARG A 37 -6.90 -1.17 -10.99
N TYR A 38 -7.90 -1.79 -10.37
CA TYR A 38 -9.00 -1.06 -9.70
C TYR A 38 -8.55 -0.41 -8.40
N VAL A 39 -7.56 -0.99 -7.70
CA VAL A 39 -6.89 -0.32 -6.57
C VAL A 39 -6.24 0.97 -7.07
N GLY A 40 -5.52 0.92 -8.20
CA GLY A 40 -4.95 2.12 -8.82
C GLY A 40 -5.99 3.20 -9.12
N TYR A 41 -7.16 2.82 -9.66
CA TYR A 41 -8.26 3.77 -9.88
C TYR A 41 -8.82 4.36 -8.60
N ALA A 42 -8.96 3.57 -7.53
CA ALA A 42 -9.40 4.07 -6.23
C ALA A 42 -8.39 5.08 -5.65
N LEU A 43 -7.08 4.79 -5.73
CA LEU A 43 -6.03 5.68 -5.23
C LEU A 43 -5.86 6.95 -6.08
N HIS A 44 -6.10 6.89 -7.39
CA HIS A 44 -6.13 8.08 -8.23
C HIS A 44 -7.31 9.01 -7.86
N ALA A 45 -8.42 8.45 -7.39
CA ALA A 45 -9.59 9.18 -6.91
C ALA A 45 -9.55 9.44 -5.39
N ASN A 46 -8.38 9.32 -4.75
CA ASN A 46 -8.22 9.49 -3.31
C ASN A 46 -8.69 10.90 -2.89
N PRO A 47 -9.73 11.01 -2.03
CA PRO A 47 -10.29 12.30 -1.64
C PRO A 47 -9.43 13.07 -0.62
N ASP A 48 -8.43 12.41 -0.02
CA ASP A 48 -7.66 12.95 1.09
C ASP A 48 -6.19 12.45 1.07
N PRO A 49 -5.37 12.92 0.12
CA PRO A 49 -3.97 12.52 0.00
C PRO A 49 -3.10 13.14 1.09
N GLY A 50 -2.16 12.36 1.63
CA GLY A 50 -1.17 12.83 2.62
C GLY A 50 -0.59 11.68 3.44
N ALA A 51 0.48 11.95 4.19
CA ALA A 51 1.20 10.96 5.01
C ALA A 51 0.84 10.98 6.51
N GLU A 52 0.14 12.03 6.99
CA GLU A 52 -0.26 12.16 8.40
C GLU A 52 -1.36 11.17 8.80
N VAL A 53 -1.55 11.00 10.11
CA VAL A 53 -2.45 10.01 10.74
C VAL A 53 -3.89 10.00 10.18
N ASN A 54 -4.39 11.15 9.70
CA ASN A 54 -5.74 11.26 9.16
C ASN A 54 -5.83 11.16 7.63
N HIS A 55 -4.71 11.10 6.91
CA HIS A 55 -4.69 11.03 5.44
C HIS A 55 -4.52 9.59 4.92
N ILE A 56 -4.69 9.43 3.61
CA ILE A 56 -4.47 8.14 2.92
C ILE A 56 -3.07 8.19 2.27
N PRO A 57 -2.08 7.43 2.79
CA PRO A 57 -0.68 7.48 2.36
C PRO A 57 -0.47 6.70 1.05
N CYS A 58 -1.11 7.16 -0.01
CA CYS A 58 -1.11 6.46 -1.29
C CYS A 58 0.27 6.43 -1.98
N HIS A 59 1.23 7.27 -1.58
CA HIS A 59 2.63 7.18 -2.01
C HIS A 59 3.31 5.89 -1.58
N ARG A 60 2.87 5.27 -0.48
CA ARG A 60 3.36 3.95 0.00
C ARG A 60 2.95 2.79 -0.89
N ILE A 61 2.14 3.01 -1.93
CA ILE A 61 1.68 1.97 -2.85
C ILE A 61 2.45 2.01 -4.16
N VAL A 62 3.18 0.93 -4.46
CA VAL A 62 4.11 0.80 -5.59
C VAL A 62 3.73 -0.37 -6.52
N PHE A 63 4.40 -0.48 -7.67
CA PHE A 63 4.25 -1.64 -8.55
C PHE A 63 4.84 -2.92 -7.92
N LYS A 64 4.50 -4.09 -8.49
CA LYS A 64 4.89 -5.40 -7.92
C LYS A 64 6.43 -5.55 -7.80
N ASP A 65 7.15 -4.96 -8.74
CA ASP A 65 8.61 -4.93 -8.83
C ASP A 65 9.25 -3.80 -7.99
N GLY A 66 8.46 -3.05 -7.22
CA GLY A 66 8.93 -1.89 -6.47
C GLY A 66 8.94 -0.60 -7.27
N GLY A 67 8.56 -0.63 -8.55
CA GLY A 67 8.55 0.54 -9.42
C GLY A 67 7.61 1.64 -8.92
N LEU A 68 8.07 2.89 -9.02
CA LEU A 68 7.27 4.07 -8.74
C LEU A 68 6.14 4.28 -9.76
N CYS A 69 5.05 4.89 -9.32
CA CYS A 69 3.90 5.17 -10.15
C CYS A 69 4.17 6.37 -11.08
N ARG A 70 4.46 6.09 -12.37
CA ARG A 70 4.67 7.14 -13.39
C ARG A 70 3.52 8.14 -13.50
N GLY A 71 2.30 7.69 -13.25
CA GLY A 71 1.08 8.50 -13.27
C GLY A 71 0.59 8.91 -11.88
N TYR A 72 1.50 9.00 -10.89
CA TYR A 72 1.12 9.36 -9.53
C TYR A 72 0.36 10.69 -9.52
N ALA A 73 -0.89 10.64 -9.07
CA ALA A 73 -1.86 11.73 -9.23
C ALA A 73 -1.44 13.02 -8.50
N PHE A 74 -0.54 12.90 -7.52
CA PHE A 74 -0.18 13.96 -6.59
C PHE A 74 1.20 14.57 -6.86
N GLY A 75 1.65 14.55 -8.11
CA GLY A 75 2.91 15.20 -8.52
C GLY A 75 3.88 14.32 -9.30
N GLY A 76 3.47 13.13 -9.71
CA GLY A 76 4.32 12.21 -10.48
C GLY A 76 5.31 11.40 -9.61
N PRO A 77 6.15 10.58 -10.25
CA PRO A 77 7.02 9.63 -9.56
C PRO A 77 8.08 10.31 -8.68
N ASP A 78 8.54 11.50 -9.04
CA ASP A 78 9.56 12.24 -8.26
C ASP A 78 9.02 12.64 -6.87
N VAL A 79 7.79 13.15 -6.82
CA VAL A 79 7.12 13.47 -5.55
C VAL A 79 6.84 12.22 -4.74
N GLN A 80 6.43 11.13 -5.41
CA GLN A 80 6.27 9.84 -4.71
C GLN A 80 7.59 9.38 -4.08
N ARG A 81 8.70 9.53 -4.81
CA ARG A 81 10.04 9.17 -4.32
C ARG A 81 10.43 10.01 -3.11
N GLU A 82 10.31 11.33 -3.20
CA GLU A 82 10.65 12.26 -2.11
C GLU A 82 9.90 11.89 -0.82
N MET A 83 8.58 11.67 -0.91
CA MET A 83 7.78 11.27 0.25
C MET A 83 8.22 9.91 0.83
N LEU A 84 8.62 8.96 -0.01
CA LEU A 84 9.12 7.65 0.45
C LEU A 84 10.50 7.78 1.11
N GLU A 85 11.40 8.59 0.54
CA GLU A 85 12.73 8.85 1.08
C GLU A 85 12.65 9.58 2.44
N GLU A 86 11.73 10.54 2.59
CA GLU A 86 11.44 11.21 3.88
C GLU A 86 11.00 10.22 4.95
N GLU A 87 10.31 9.14 4.55
CA GLU A 87 9.93 8.07 5.46
C GLU A 87 11.04 7.04 5.75
N GLY A 88 12.19 7.18 5.11
CA GLY A 88 13.32 6.26 5.23
C GLY A 88 13.19 4.98 4.41
N VAL A 89 12.34 4.97 3.38
CA VAL A 89 12.24 3.86 2.42
C VAL A 89 13.50 3.80 1.57
N THR A 90 14.11 2.63 1.50
CA THR A 90 15.32 2.39 0.68
C THR A 90 14.96 2.02 -0.74
N PHE A 91 15.80 2.41 -1.69
CA PHE A 91 15.61 2.16 -3.11
C PHE A 91 16.72 1.26 -3.65
N SER A 92 16.37 0.32 -4.53
CA SER A 92 17.34 -0.52 -5.25
C SER A 92 17.97 0.22 -6.43
N ASP A 93 17.25 1.19 -7.01
CA ASP A 93 17.72 2.11 -8.05
C ASP A 93 16.89 3.41 -8.08
N ASP A 94 17.05 4.21 -9.13
CA ASP A 94 16.39 5.52 -9.27
C ASP A 94 14.86 5.42 -9.43
N GLU A 95 14.33 4.27 -9.87
CA GLU A 95 12.90 4.08 -10.15
C GLU A 95 12.22 3.02 -9.26
N HIS A 96 12.99 2.22 -8.51
CA HIS A 96 12.48 1.07 -7.76
C HIS A 96 12.84 1.09 -6.26
N VAL A 97 11.83 0.87 -5.43
CA VAL A 97 11.98 0.60 -4.00
C VAL A 97 12.65 -0.77 -3.80
N ASP A 98 13.53 -0.87 -2.80
CA ASP A 98 14.02 -2.17 -2.34
C ASP A 98 12.88 -2.91 -1.61
N MET A 99 12.15 -3.71 -2.38
CA MET A 99 11.02 -4.50 -1.87
C MET A 99 11.46 -5.51 -0.80
N GLY A 100 12.69 -6.01 -0.85
CA GLY A 100 13.21 -6.95 0.14
C GLY A 100 13.34 -6.32 1.53
N ALA A 101 13.71 -5.04 1.59
CA ALA A 101 13.84 -4.29 2.84
C ALA A 101 12.51 -3.64 3.30
N CYS A 102 11.73 -3.13 2.36
CA CYS A 102 10.64 -2.19 2.65
C CYS A 102 9.23 -2.76 2.47
N GLN A 103 9.06 -3.95 1.85
CA GLN A 103 7.71 -4.49 1.68
C GLN A 103 7.05 -4.78 3.03
N TRP A 104 5.83 -4.29 3.19
CA TRP A 104 4.97 -4.57 4.33
C TRP A 104 4.55 -6.04 4.33
N ASP A 105 4.59 -6.69 5.49
CA ASP A 105 4.20 -8.09 5.66
C ASP A 105 2.68 -8.29 5.83
N GLY A 106 1.91 -7.20 5.86
CA GLY A 106 0.46 -7.22 6.06
C GLY A 106 0.02 -7.27 7.52
N ARG A 107 0.95 -7.16 8.48
CA ARG A 107 0.65 -7.11 9.92
C ARG A 107 0.66 -5.66 10.43
N LEU A 108 -0.25 -5.36 11.35
CA LEU A 108 -0.22 -4.07 12.05
C LEU A 108 0.97 -4.04 13.03
N ASP A 109 1.65 -2.90 13.11
CA ASP A 109 2.63 -2.67 14.17
C ASP A 109 1.95 -2.84 15.53
N SER A 110 2.58 -3.59 16.41
CA SER A 110 1.97 -4.07 17.68
C SER A 110 1.75 -2.97 18.71
N ASP A 111 2.07 -1.71 18.39
CA ASP A 111 2.22 -0.62 19.37
C ASP A 111 1.09 0.43 19.39
N GLY A 112 -0.11 0.18 18.81
CA GLY A 112 -1.20 1.13 19.03
C GLY A 112 -2.59 0.83 18.47
N GLY A 113 -3.49 0.34 19.35
CA GLY A 113 -4.86 0.87 19.45
C GLY A 113 -6.00 0.19 18.67
N ASP A 114 -6.92 -0.41 19.44
CA ASP A 114 -8.32 -0.79 19.12
C ASP A 114 -8.59 -1.81 18.00
N GLY A 115 -8.35 -3.08 18.28
CA GLY A 115 -9.40 -3.95 18.84
C GLY A 115 -10.68 -4.26 18.05
N ASN A 116 -11.07 -3.56 16.97
CA ASN A 116 -12.32 -3.89 16.28
C ASN A 116 -12.39 -3.52 14.79
N VAL A 117 -11.55 -4.15 13.97
CA VAL A 117 -11.98 -4.61 12.63
C VAL A 117 -11.15 -5.86 12.28
N PRO A 118 -11.75 -7.04 12.01
CA PRO A 118 -10.97 -8.14 11.46
C PRO A 118 -10.68 -7.81 9.99
N LEU A 119 -9.50 -7.23 9.72
CA LEU A 119 -8.96 -7.01 8.37
C LEU A 119 -7.72 -7.89 8.10
N ALA A 120 -7.40 -8.82 9.01
CA ALA A 120 -6.56 -9.95 8.66
C ALA A 120 -7.29 -10.75 7.57
N PRO A 121 -6.58 -11.24 6.53
CA PRO A 121 -7.20 -12.15 5.59
C PRO A 121 -7.71 -13.40 6.35
N PRO A 122 -8.71 -14.10 5.79
CA PRO A 122 -9.42 -15.12 6.55
C PRO A 122 -8.46 -16.19 7.09
N PRO A 123 -8.82 -16.91 8.17
CA PRO A 123 -7.90 -17.79 8.89
C PRO A 123 -7.24 -18.90 8.05
N ASP A 124 -7.79 -19.17 6.86
CA ASP A 124 -7.31 -20.11 5.85
C ASP A 124 -6.50 -19.45 4.72
N PHE A 125 -6.16 -18.16 4.83
CA PHE A 125 -5.41 -17.43 3.82
C PHE A 125 -3.92 -17.79 3.87
N ASP A 126 -3.50 -18.51 2.84
CA ASP A 126 -2.14 -19.01 2.68
C ASP A 126 -1.21 -17.91 2.13
N TRP A 127 -0.52 -17.24 3.04
CA TRP A 127 0.45 -16.19 2.71
C TRP A 127 1.64 -16.73 1.90
N GLU A 128 2.09 -17.96 2.15
CA GLU A 128 3.24 -18.55 1.45
C GLU A 128 2.88 -18.85 -0.01
N ARG A 129 1.68 -19.36 -0.27
CA ARG A 129 1.17 -19.60 -1.62
C ARG A 129 0.90 -18.31 -2.40
N GLU A 130 0.44 -17.26 -1.74
CA GLU A 130 0.10 -16.00 -2.41
C GLU A 130 1.32 -15.11 -2.63
N LEU A 131 2.29 -15.07 -1.71
CA LEU A 131 3.51 -14.25 -1.86
C LEU A 131 4.61 -14.93 -2.72
N GLY A 132 4.42 -16.18 -3.15
CA GLY A 132 5.31 -16.88 -4.07
C GLY A 132 5.20 -16.41 -5.54
N ASP A 133 6.37 -16.14 -6.12
CA ASP A 133 6.75 -15.79 -7.51
C ASP A 133 5.82 -14.86 -8.34
#